data_AF-A0A846FZK1-F1
#
_entry.id   AF-A0A846FZK1-F1
#
_cell.length_a   1.000
_cell.length_b   1.000
_cell.length_c   1.000
_cell.angle_alpha   90.00
_cell.angle_beta   90.00
_cell.angle_gamma   90.00
#
_symmetry.space_group_name_H-M   'P 1'
#
loop_
_entity.id
_entity.type
_entity.pdbx_description
1 polymer ?
#
loop_
_entity_poly.entity_id
_entity_poly.type
_entity_poly.pdbx_seq_one_letter_code
_entity_poly.pdbx_strand_id
1 'polypeptide(L)'
;MVNINNVSLDLLFEALFIPLVIIFIGSIAKKLARGRGWERQDFFWGIELTLSSISGGLTLLFDSNINADEVQKAGLFITISFGLFIYVLSLHQEWQDTTPREESFWLIFFSNIIGIGLMTLFVFGIKR
;
A
#
# COMPACT_ATOMS: atom_id res chain seq x y z
N MET A 1 16.52 -19.48 10.87
CA MET A 1 17.43 -18.68 10.02
C MET A 1 16.91 -18.75 8.59
N VAL A 2 16.36 -17.66 8.07
CA VAL A 2 15.85 -17.59 6.69
C VAL A 2 17.06 -17.50 5.75
N ASN A 3 17.16 -18.43 4.81
CA ASN A 3 18.22 -18.45 3.80
C ASN A 3 17.90 -17.38 2.74
N ILE A 4 18.55 -16.22 2.82
CA ILE A 4 18.27 -15.02 1.99
C ILE A 4 18.83 -15.19 0.56
N ASN A 5 19.59 -16.25 0.28
CA ASN A 5 20.44 -16.34 -0.90
C ASN A 5 19.75 -16.74 -2.22
N ASN A 6 18.43 -16.99 -2.24
CA ASN A 6 17.71 -17.38 -3.46
C ASN A 6 16.34 -16.69 -3.58
N VAL A 7 16.26 -15.38 -3.40
CA VAL A 7 15.14 -14.65 -3.99
C VAL A 7 15.44 -14.57 -5.48
N SER A 8 14.79 -15.41 -6.31
CA SER A 8 14.94 -15.28 -7.76
C SER A 8 14.50 -13.87 -8.14
N LEU A 9 15.33 -13.19 -8.93
CA LEU A 9 15.02 -11.84 -9.42
C LEU A 9 13.64 -11.80 -10.10
N ASP A 10 13.22 -12.92 -10.69
CA ASP A 10 11.90 -13.11 -11.29
C ASP A 10 10.76 -12.97 -10.27
N LEU A 11 10.91 -13.55 -9.07
CA LEU A 11 9.89 -13.46 -8.01
C LEU A 11 9.82 -12.05 -7.43
N LEU A 12 10.97 -11.39 -7.31
CA LEU A 12 11.08 -9.99 -6.88
C LEU A 12 10.46 -9.05 -7.92
N PHE A 13 10.70 -9.34 -9.21
CA PHE A 13 10.12 -8.61 -10.33
C PHE A 13 8.60 -8.80 -10.36
N GLU A 14 8.07 -10.01 -10.36
CA GLU A 14 6.62 -10.25 -10.37
C GLU A 14 5.93 -9.62 -9.16
N ALA A 15 6.50 -9.80 -7.97
CA ALA A 15 5.92 -9.32 -6.72
C ALA A 15 5.93 -7.79 -6.58
N LEU A 16 6.81 -7.07 -7.29
CA LEU A 16 6.86 -5.60 -7.28
C LEU A 16 6.25 -4.97 -8.53
N PHE A 17 6.38 -5.60 -9.69
CA PHE A 17 5.94 -5.07 -10.98
C PHE A 17 4.42 -4.97 -11.06
N ILE A 18 3.70 -6.01 -10.62
CA ILE A 18 2.23 -5.99 -10.61
C ILE A 18 1.71 -4.84 -9.74
N PRO A 19 2.14 -4.67 -8.47
CA PRO A 19 1.84 -3.49 -7.67
C PRO A 19 2.12 -2.16 -8.37
N LEU A 20 3.30 -2.01 -9.00
CA LEU A 20 3.68 -0.77 -9.67
C LEU A 20 2.75 -0.43 -10.85
N VAL A 21 2.36 -1.43 -11.64
CA VAL A 21 1.41 -1.26 -12.74
C VAL A 21 0.04 -0.84 -12.20
N ILE A 22 -0.45 -1.47 -11.13
CA ILE A 22 -1.73 -1.13 -10.52
C ILE A 22 -1.72 0.32 -9.99
N ILE A 23 -0.65 0.72 -9.30
CA ILE A 23 -0.47 2.10 -8.81
C ILE A 23 -0.53 3.10 -9.97
N PHE A 24 0.17 2.79 -11.07
CA PHE A 24 0.19 3.64 -12.25
C PHE A 24 -1.18 3.75 -12.93
N ILE A 25 -1.91 2.63 -13.05
CA ILE A 25 -3.29 2.62 -13.55
C ILE A 25 -4.18 3.47 -12.63
N GLY A 26 -4.01 3.39 -11.31
CA GLY A 26 -4.70 4.22 -10.33
C GLY A 26 -4.50 5.72 -10.58
N SER A 27 -3.27 6.16 -10.84
CA SER A 27 -2.99 7.55 -11.23
C SER A 27 -3.70 7.97 -12.50
N ILE A 28 -3.69 7.12 -13.53
CA ILE A 28 -4.38 7.39 -14.79
C ILE A 28 -5.88 7.53 -14.52
N ALA A 29 -6.47 6.62 -13.72
CA ALA A 29 -7.88 6.65 -13.38
C ALA A 29 -8.26 7.97 -12.66
N LYS A 30 -7.46 8.41 -11.66
CA LYS A 30 -7.68 9.68 -10.96
C LYS A 30 -7.63 10.88 -11.91
N LYS A 31 -6.62 10.92 -12.77
CA LYS A 31 -6.44 11.95 -13.78
C LYS A 31 -7.62 12.00 -14.76
N LEU A 32 -8.05 10.83 -15.26
CA LEU A 32 -9.20 10.70 -16.16
C LEU A 32 -10.50 11.14 -15.48
N ALA A 33 -10.72 10.76 -14.23
CA ALA A 33 -11.91 11.13 -13.46
C ALA A 33 -12.02 12.65 -13.22
N ARG A 34 -10.88 13.35 -13.04
CA ARG A 34 -10.86 14.81 -12.88
C ARG A 34 -11.07 15.55 -14.21
N GLY A 35 -10.69 14.94 -15.34
CA GLY A 35 -10.81 15.57 -16.67
C GLY A 35 -9.90 16.79 -16.89
N ARG A 36 -8.87 16.99 -16.06
CA ARG A 36 -7.87 18.07 -16.17
C ARG A 36 -6.47 17.50 -16.48
N GLY A 37 -5.48 18.41 -16.58
CA GLY A 37 -4.07 18.02 -16.65
C GLY A 37 -3.61 17.21 -15.44
N TRP A 38 -2.40 16.67 -15.50
CA TRP A 38 -1.80 15.95 -14.37
C TRP A 38 -1.62 16.89 -13.17
N GLU A 39 -2.02 16.41 -12.00
CA GLU A 39 -1.85 17.13 -10.73
C GLU A 39 -1.17 16.22 -9.72
N ARG A 40 -0.51 16.81 -8.71
CA ARG A 40 0.19 16.06 -7.66
C ARG A 40 -0.75 15.09 -6.91
N GLN A 41 -2.04 15.42 -6.83
CA GLN A 41 -3.10 14.58 -6.25
C GLN A 41 -3.28 13.23 -6.94
N ASP A 42 -2.92 13.13 -8.22
CA ASP A 42 -2.99 11.87 -8.96
C ASP A 42 -1.95 10.85 -8.48
N PHE A 43 -0.91 11.32 -7.78
CA PHE A 43 0.22 10.52 -7.31
C PHE A 43 0.19 10.28 -5.79
N PHE A 44 -0.92 10.64 -5.13
CA PHE A 44 -1.15 10.26 -3.74
C PHE A 44 -1.74 8.85 -3.72
N TRP A 45 -0.91 7.84 -3.52
CA TRP A 45 -1.25 6.42 -3.60
C TRP A 45 -1.35 5.73 -2.24
N GLY A 46 -0.98 6.43 -1.16
CA GLY A 46 -0.96 5.85 0.18
C GLY A 46 -2.29 5.20 0.56
N ILE A 47 -3.42 5.80 0.18
CA ILE A 47 -4.78 5.27 0.42
C ILE A 47 -4.97 3.94 -0.31
N GLU A 48 -4.69 3.89 -1.61
CA GLU A 48 -4.86 2.67 -2.41
C GLU A 48 -3.93 1.56 -1.94
N LEU A 49 -2.68 1.88 -1.60
CA LEU A 49 -1.67 0.92 -1.17
C LEU A 49 -1.99 0.33 0.21
N THR A 50 -2.43 1.15 1.15
CA THR A 50 -2.87 0.67 2.47
C THR A 50 -4.15 -0.17 2.37
N LEU A 51 -5.12 0.22 1.54
CA LEU A 51 -6.31 -0.61 1.25
C LEU A 51 -5.96 -1.93 0.58
N SER A 52 -5.04 -1.92 -0.38
CA SER A 52 -4.58 -3.13 -1.07
C SER A 52 -3.89 -4.09 -0.09
N SER A 53 -3.10 -3.55 0.84
CA SER A 53 -2.49 -4.32 1.93
C SER A 53 -3.53 -4.94 2.86
N ILE A 54 -4.54 -4.17 3.29
CA ILE A 54 -5.67 -4.68 4.10
C ILE A 54 -6.40 -5.80 3.35
N SER A 55 -6.70 -5.59 2.07
CA SER A 55 -7.34 -6.60 1.21
C SER A 55 -6.52 -7.88 1.15
N GLY A 56 -5.19 -7.79 0.98
CA GLY A 56 -4.30 -8.95 0.97
C GLY A 56 -4.33 -9.70 2.31
N GLY A 57 -4.29 -8.98 3.43
CA GLY A 57 -4.43 -9.57 4.76
C GLY A 57 -5.77 -10.29 4.94
N LEU A 58 -6.87 -9.68 4.49
CA LEU A 58 -8.20 -10.30 4.52
C LEU A 58 -8.27 -11.53 3.62
N THR A 59 -7.72 -11.49 2.41
CA THR A 59 -7.65 -12.65 1.52
C THR A 59 -6.93 -13.81 2.18
N LEU A 60 -5.84 -13.54 2.90
CA LEU A 60 -5.11 -14.56 3.64
C LEU A 60 -5.97 -15.17 4.76
N LEU A 61 -6.72 -14.36 5.53
CA LEU A 61 -7.62 -14.86 6.58
C LEU A 61 -8.72 -15.80 6.04
N PHE A 62 -9.10 -15.67 4.77
CA PHE A 62 -10.09 -16.52 4.12
C PHE A 62 -9.49 -17.72 3.36
N ASP A 63 -8.17 -17.91 3.40
CA ASP A 63 -7.55 -19.10 2.82
C ASP A 63 -7.90 -20.34 3.66
N SER A 64 -8.35 -21.41 3.02
CA SER A 64 -8.74 -22.66 3.69
C SER A 64 -7.56 -23.42 4.32
N ASN A 65 -6.32 -23.13 3.91
CA ASN A 65 -5.12 -23.84 4.35
C ASN A 65 -4.29 -23.08 5.40
N ILE A 66 -4.82 -21.99 5.95
CA ILE A 66 -4.11 -21.15 6.92
C ILE A 66 -4.07 -21.81 8.32
N ASN A 67 -2.94 -21.68 9.01
CA ASN A 67 -2.80 -22.14 10.39
C ASN A 67 -3.11 -21.03 11.44
N ALA A 68 -3.25 -21.40 12.72
CA ALA A 68 -3.62 -20.44 13.77
C ALA A 68 -2.60 -19.31 13.99
N ASP A 69 -1.30 -19.58 13.80
CA ASP A 69 -0.23 -18.56 13.92
C ASP A 69 -0.31 -17.55 12.76
N GLU A 70 -0.53 -18.04 11.54
CA GLU A 70 -0.75 -17.20 10.36
C GLU A 70 -2.02 -16.34 10.48
N VAL A 71 -3.11 -16.89 11.04
CA VAL A 71 -4.33 -16.12 11.34
C VAL A 71 -4.04 -14.99 12.31
N GLN A 72 -3.28 -15.26 13.38
CA GLN A 72 -2.92 -14.24 14.36
C GLN A 72 -2.05 -13.13 13.73
N LYS A 73 -1.05 -13.50 12.92
CA LYS A 73 -0.20 -12.56 12.18
C LYS A 73 -1.00 -11.71 11.20
N ALA A 74 -1.91 -12.34 10.45
CA ALA A 74 -2.78 -11.65 9.50
C ALA A 74 -3.73 -10.68 10.21
N GLY A 75 -4.36 -11.09 11.32
CA GLY A 75 -5.22 -10.23 12.14
C GLY A 75 -4.47 -9.02 12.72
N LEU A 76 -3.27 -9.22 13.25
CA LEU A 76 -2.41 -8.14 13.74
C LEU A 76 -2.02 -7.19 12.59
N PHE A 77 -1.62 -7.74 11.45
CA PHE A 77 -1.26 -6.95 10.28
C PHE A 77 -2.41 -6.10 9.75
N ILE A 78 -3.62 -6.67 9.65
CA ILE A 78 -4.82 -5.93 9.24
C ILE A 78 -5.11 -4.81 10.22
N THR A 79 -5.00 -5.07 11.53
CA THR A 79 -5.24 -4.05 12.57
C THR A 79 -4.27 -2.88 12.44
N ILE A 80 -2.97 -3.16 12.29
CA ILE A 80 -1.94 -2.14 12.08
C ILE A 80 -2.15 -1.39 10.75
N SER A 81 -2.44 -2.12 9.68
CA SER A 81 -2.68 -1.55 8.34
C SER A 81 -3.91 -0.66 8.33
N PHE A 82 -4.97 -1.03 9.05
CA PHE A 82 -6.17 -0.21 9.20
C PHE A 82 -5.87 1.06 10.00
N GLY A 83 -5.13 0.98 11.11
CA GLY A 83 -4.69 2.16 11.86
C GLY A 83 -3.88 3.12 10.98
N LEU A 84 -2.94 2.59 10.19
CA LEU A 84 -2.14 3.37 9.25
C LEU A 84 -2.97 3.91 8.07
N PHE A 85 -3.97 3.17 7.59
CA PHE A 85 -4.92 3.66 6.59
C PHE A 85 -5.67 4.89 7.09
N ILE A 86 -6.20 4.85 8.32
CA ILE A 86 -6.89 5.99 8.93
C ILE A 86 -5.92 7.18 9.07
N TYR A 87 -4.68 6.94 9.49
CA TYR A 87 -3.66 7.99 9.56
C TYR A 87 -3.32 8.58 8.19
N VAL A 88 -3.15 7.76 7.16
CA VAL A 88 -2.91 8.23 5.79
C VAL A 88 -4.11 9.00 5.24
N LEU A 89 -5.33 8.57 5.57
CA LEU A 89 -6.55 9.28 5.21
C LEU A 89 -6.63 10.65 5.88
N SER A 90 -6.24 10.77 7.16
CA SER A 90 -6.20 12.08 7.83
C SER A 90 -5.16 13.01 7.21
N LEU A 91 -3.97 12.50 6.84
CA LEU A 91 -2.96 13.29 6.11
C LEU A 91 -3.47 13.73 4.74
N HIS A 92 -4.26 12.90 4.07
CA HIS A 92 -4.87 13.26 2.79
C HIS A 92 -5.88 14.40 2.91
N GLN A 93 -6.71 14.36 3.95
CA GLN A 93 -7.69 15.42 4.24
C GLN A 93 -6.97 16.74 4.58
N GLU A 94 -5.98 16.70 5.46
CA GLU A 94 -5.16 17.88 5.83
C GLU A 94 -4.48 18.50 4.61
N TRP A 95 -4.00 17.65 3.70
CA TRP A 95 -3.43 18.13 2.45
C TRP A 95 -4.45 18.88 1.57
N GLN A 96 -5.68 18.37 1.47
CA GLN A 96 -6.71 19.00 0.65
C GLN A 96 -7.20 20.33 1.22
N ASP A 97 -7.28 20.45 2.55
CA ASP A 97 -7.97 21.56 3.20
C ASP A 97 -7.04 22.72 3.60
N THR A 98 -5.84 22.42 4.14
CA THR A 98 -5.09 23.42 4.92
C THR A 98 -3.64 23.60 4.50
N THR A 99 -3.06 22.63 3.78
CA THR A 99 -1.61 22.59 3.59
C THR A 99 -1.12 23.45 2.41
N PRO A 100 -0.13 24.35 2.62
CA PRO A 100 0.50 25.08 1.52
C PRO A 100 1.11 24.13 0.46
N ARG A 101 1.13 24.59 -0.80
CA ARG A 101 1.61 23.80 -1.95
C ARG A 101 3.05 23.27 -1.82
N GLU A 102 3.85 23.92 -1.00
CA GLU A 102 5.27 23.61 -0.78
C GLU A 102 5.44 22.42 0.19
N GLU A 103 4.57 22.30 1.20
CA GLU A 103 4.59 21.22 2.19
C GLU A 103 3.86 19.96 1.72
N SER A 104 3.00 20.11 0.71
CA SER A 104 2.26 19.03 0.05
C SER A 104 3.13 17.87 -0.42
N PHE A 105 4.38 18.15 -0.82
CA PHE A 105 5.30 17.10 -1.29
C PHE A 105 5.63 16.09 -0.20
N TRP A 106 5.87 16.57 1.03
CA TRP A 106 6.20 15.71 2.16
C TRP A 106 5.04 14.79 2.54
N LEU A 107 3.81 15.31 2.54
CA LEU A 107 2.62 14.51 2.80
C LEU A 107 2.45 13.39 1.78
N ILE A 108 2.56 13.70 0.48
CA ILE A 108 2.50 12.68 -0.59
C ILE A 108 3.60 11.62 -0.39
N PHE A 109 4.84 12.07 -0.14
CA PHE A 109 5.98 11.18 0.02
C PHE A 109 5.82 10.24 1.22
N PHE A 110 5.49 10.77 2.40
CA PHE A 110 5.32 9.96 3.60
C PHE A 110 4.14 9.00 3.49
N SER A 111 2.98 9.45 2.99
CA SER A 111 1.82 8.58 2.81
C SER A 111 2.09 7.44 1.83
N ASN A 112 2.82 7.70 0.74
CA ASN A 112 3.20 6.68 -0.23
C ASN A 112 4.21 5.68 0.36
N ILE A 113 5.19 6.15 1.15
CA ILE A 113 6.13 5.25 1.85
C ILE A 113 5.41 4.30 2.79
N ILE A 114 4.43 4.80 3.56
CA ILE A 114 3.64 3.96 4.46
C ILE A 114 2.93 2.85 3.65
N GLY A 115 2.29 3.22 2.54
CA GLY A 115 1.63 2.28 1.65
C GLY A 115 2.58 1.22 1.06
N ILE A 116 3.71 1.66 0.49
CA ILE A 116 4.74 0.77 -0.09
C ILE A 116 5.31 -0.15 0.99
N GLY A 117 5.57 0.38 2.18
CA GLY A 117 6.09 -0.37 3.32
C GLY A 117 5.14 -1.49 3.75
N LEU A 118 3.84 -1.18 3.90
CA LEU A 118 2.83 -2.20 4.21
C LEU A 118 2.70 -3.26 3.13
N MET A 119 2.69 -2.85 1.85
CA MET A 119 2.63 -3.76 0.71
C MET A 119 3.83 -4.72 0.69
N THR A 120 5.02 -4.17 0.92
CA THR A 120 6.28 -4.92 0.99
C THR A 120 6.26 -5.90 2.17
N LEU A 121 5.81 -5.45 3.35
CA LEU A 121 5.67 -6.29 4.54
C LEU A 121 4.66 -7.41 4.32
N PHE A 122 3.55 -7.16 3.64
CA PHE A 122 2.58 -8.20 3.29
C PHE A 122 3.21 -9.27 2.40
N VAL A 123 3.81 -8.84 1.29
CA VAL A 123 4.40 -9.72 0.27
C VAL A 123 5.52 -10.60 0.84
N PHE A 124 6.44 -10.02 1.61
CA PHE A 124 7.64 -10.72 2.07
C PHE A 124 7.52 -11.29 3.49
N GLY A 125 6.64 -10.72 4.33
CA GLY A 125 6.59 -11.02 5.76
C GLY A 125 5.49 -12.01 6.15
N ILE A 126 4.31 -11.95 5.52
CA ILE A 126 3.16 -12.74 5.97
C ILE A 126 2.98 -14.02 5.15
N LYS A 127 3.30 -13.99 3.87
CA LYS A 127 3.18 -15.16 2.98
C LYS A 127 4.36 -16.14 3.10
N ARG A 128 5.08 -16.15 4.24
CA ARG A 128 6.25 -16.99 4.50
C ARG A 128 6.20 -17.65 5.86
#